data_AF-A0A9E4EVZ4-F1
#
_entry.id   AF-A0A9E4EVZ4-F1
#
_cell.length_a   1.000
_cell.length_b   1.000
_cell.length_c   1.000
_cell.angle_alpha   90.00
_cell.angle_beta   90.00
_cell.angle_gamma   90.00
#
_symmetry.space_group_name_H-M   'P 1'
#
loop_
_entity.id
_entity.type
_entity.pdbx_description
1 polymer ?
#
loop_
_entity_poly.entity_id
_entity_poly.type
_entity_poly.pdbx_seq_one_letter_code
_entity_poly.pdbx_strand_id
1 'polypeptide(L)'
;MSTRQYYGTLFPAAVVGSLPRPDFVREAVMGERPMDAKRLGQVMDAAVAYAVALQEEAGLDVITDGEWRRASYIGVIAELAHGFEVGRNADGRPWTIVTGELTPKDEGFIAREIEFLKQVSSRKIKATLPAPVLLGERMWDAEQSRGAYPTRNEFVEACVPILRRELALLCEAGADIVQIDDPHLCLLVDDEVRAGYDDPEAEADFAVAMTNAVGRAFVPPRGCPGAGRGMSHRRLWPDHPLSQSPEGTPSDYGVYQSGHRGCGGV
;
A
#
# COMPACT_ATOMS: atom_id res chain seq x y z
N MET A 1 29.49 -24.87 -0.21
CA MET A 1 28.53 -23.78 -0.48
C MET A 1 27.25 -24.08 0.26
N SER A 2 26.70 -23.11 1.00
CA SER A 2 25.39 -23.29 1.63
C SER A 2 24.28 -23.30 0.57
N THR A 3 23.11 -23.88 0.90
CA THR A 3 21.92 -23.81 0.04
C THR A 3 21.59 -22.37 -0.35
N ARG A 4 21.79 -21.42 0.58
CA ARG A 4 21.61 -19.98 0.34
C ARG A 4 22.61 -19.40 -0.67
N GLN A 5 23.86 -19.87 -0.68
CA GLN A 5 24.85 -19.45 -1.68
C GLN A 5 24.53 -19.98 -3.08
N TYR A 6 23.90 -21.15 -3.19
CA TYR A 6 23.62 -21.79 -4.46
C TYR A 6 22.25 -21.38 -5.06
N TYR A 7 21.22 -21.26 -4.21
CA TYR A 7 19.84 -20.98 -4.63
C TYR A 7 19.30 -19.60 -4.22
N GLY A 8 20.05 -18.83 -3.43
CA GLY A 8 19.53 -17.64 -2.76
C GLY A 8 18.63 -17.98 -1.56
N THR A 9 17.95 -16.97 -0.99
CA THR A 9 16.92 -17.20 0.04
C THR A 9 15.71 -17.88 -0.59
N LEU A 10 15.44 -19.12 -0.19
CA LEU A 10 14.21 -19.84 -0.54
C LEU A 10 13.15 -19.53 0.52
N PHE A 11 11.91 -19.27 0.09
CA PHE A 11 10.76 -18.92 0.94
C PHE A 11 10.99 -17.68 1.83
N PRO A 12 11.24 -16.49 1.23
CA PRO A 12 11.50 -15.28 2.01
C PRO A 12 10.33 -14.93 2.93
N ALA A 13 10.62 -14.65 4.19
CA ALA A 13 9.62 -14.24 5.19
C ALA A 13 9.56 -12.71 5.36
N ALA A 14 8.34 -12.18 5.48
CA ALA A 14 8.07 -10.75 5.65
C ALA A 14 6.76 -10.54 6.42
N VAL A 15 6.62 -9.38 7.08
CA VAL A 15 5.32 -8.88 7.59
C VAL A 15 4.53 -8.21 6.47
N VAL A 16 3.23 -7.94 6.68
CA VAL A 16 2.39 -7.25 5.69
C VAL A 16 2.81 -5.79 5.49
N GLY A 17 3.03 -5.05 6.58
CA GLY A 17 3.29 -3.61 6.58
C GLY A 17 3.37 -3.13 8.02
N SER A 18 2.25 -2.58 8.51
CA SER A 18 2.12 -2.12 9.90
C SER A 18 2.55 -3.13 10.97
N LEU A 19 3.12 -2.61 12.06
CA LEU A 19 3.39 -3.33 13.30
C LEU A 19 2.55 -2.72 14.45
N PRO A 20 2.21 -3.49 15.50
CA PRO A 20 1.54 -2.95 16.68
C PRO A 20 2.29 -1.73 17.23
N ARG A 21 1.63 -0.56 17.26
CA ARG A 21 2.23 0.68 17.75
C ARG A 21 2.26 0.69 19.29
N PRO A 22 3.45 0.80 19.92
CA PRO A 22 3.54 1.06 21.35
C PRO A 22 2.89 2.41 21.71
N ASP A 23 2.41 2.54 22.96
CA ASP A 23 1.71 3.75 23.41
C ASP A 23 2.52 5.03 23.18
N PHE A 24 3.83 5.02 23.45
CA PHE A 24 4.66 6.21 23.27
C PHE A 24 4.80 6.64 21.81
N VAL A 25 4.73 5.69 20.86
CA VAL A 25 4.74 5.97 19.41
C VAL A 25 3.41 6.57 19.00
N ARG A 26 2.29 5.99 19.47
CA ARG A 26 0.95 6.54 19.26
C ARG A 26 0.86 7.96 19.78
N GLU A 27 1.24 8.19 21.04
CA GLU A 27 1.20 9.51 21.68
C GLU A 27 2.03 10.56 20.91
N ALA A 28 3.20 10.15 20.40
CA ALA A 28 4.08 11.04 19.63
C ALA A 28 3.47 11.42 18.28
N VAL A 29 2.96 10.44 17.52
CA VAL A 29 2.41 10.67 16.18
C VAL A 29 1.04 11.35 16.21
N MET A 30 0.22 11.09 17.23
CA MET A 30 -1.07 11.77 17.42
C MET A 30 -0.92 13.16 18.07
N GLY A 31 0.29 13.57 18.45
CA GLY A 31 0.54 14.85 19.11
C GLY A 31 -0.01 14.95 20.53
N GLU A 32 -0.41 13.82 21.15
CA GLU A 32 -0.91 13.75 22.52
C GLU A 32 0.18 14.07 23.55
N ARG A 33 1.45 13.83 23.18
CA ARG A 33 2.63 14.25 23.93
C ARG A 33 3.47 15.22 23.11
N PRO A 34 3.25 16.54 23.23
CA PRO A 34 3.97 17.53 22.45
C PRO A 34 5.48 17.45 22.68
N MET A 35 6.23 17.41 21.59
CA MET A 35 7.69 17.46 21.54
C MET A 35 8.10 18.45 20.47
N ASP A 36 9.26 19.10 20.62
CA ASP A 36 9.84 19.83 19.50
C ASP A 36 10.18 18.87 18.35
N ALA A 37 10.24 19.39 17.12
CA ALA A 37 10.43 18.57 15.92
C ALA A 37 11.72 17.74 15.95
N LYS A 38 12.80 18.29 16.53
CA LYS A 38 14.08 17.58 16.65
C LYS A 38 13.94 16.39 17.60
N ARG A 39 13.29 16.61 18.75
CA ARG A 39 13.06 15.56 19.74
C ARG A 39 12.11 14.48 19.20
N LEU A 40 11.06 14.88 18.50
CA LEU A 40 10.15 13.94 17.83
C LEU A 40 10.89 13.05 16.84
N GLY A 41 11.73 13.65 15.97
CA GLY A 41 12.57 12.91 15.04
C GLY A 41 13.45 11.86 15.75
N GLN A 42 14.17 12.26 16.79
CA GLN A 42 15.02 11.34 17.56
C GLN A 42 14.25 10.18 18.21
N VAL A 43 13.06 10.46 18.76
CA VAL A 43 12.22 9.42 19.38
C VAL A 43 11.71 8.45 18.32
N MET A 44 11.27 8.95 17.17
CA MET A 44 10.76 8.12 16.09
C MET A 44 11.86 7.30 15.41
N ASP A 45 13.07 7.85 15.23
CA ASP A 45 14.22 7.13 14.71
C ASP A 45 14.60 5.96 15.64
N ALA A 46 14.65 6.20 16.96
CA ALA A 46 14.91 5.15 17.93
C ALA A 46 13.81 4.08 17.95
N ALA A 47 12.54 4.48 17.84
CA ALA A 47 11.41 3.55 17.78
C ALA A 47 11.46 2.66 16.54
N VAL A 48 11.69 3.25 15.36
CA VAL A 48 11.79 2.50 14.11
C VAL A 48 13.02 1.57 14.12
N ALA A 49 14.17 2.03 14.61
CA ALA A 49 15.34 1.17 14.77
C ALA A 49 15.06 -0.05 15.67
N TYR A 50 14.28 0.13 16.73
CA TYR A 50 13.82 -0.97 17.57
C TYR A 50 12.88 -1.94 16.81
N ALA A 51 11.91 -1.42 16.06
CA ALA A 51 11.02 -2.25 15.22
C ALA A 51 11.78 -3.07 14.17
N VAL A 52 12.82 -2.47 13.59
CA VAL A 52 13.73 -3.15 12.65
C VAL A 52 14.48 -4.28 13.36
N ALA A 53 15.10 -4.00 14.51
CA ALA A 53 15.85 -5.00 15.27
C ALA A 53 14.97 -6.19 15.68
N LEU A 54 13.70 -5.94 16.06
CA LEU A 54 12.74 -7.00 16.38
C LEU A 54 12.48 -7.93 15.18
N GLN A 55 12.29 -7.35 13.99
CA GLN A 55 12.07 -8.12 12.77
C GLN A 55 13.32 -8.92 12.36
N GLU A 56 14.51 -8.32 12.51
CA GLU A 56 15.78 -9.00 12.22
C GLU A 56 16.06 -10.17 13.16
N GLU A 57 15.82 -9.98 14.47
CA GLU A 57 15.96 -11.02 15.49
C GLU A 57 14.93 -12.15 15.30
N ALA A 58 13.72 -11.80 14.86
CA ALA A 58 12.71 -12.79 14.46
C ALA A 58 13.08 -13.57 13.18
N GLY A 59 14.17 -13.20 12.50
CA GLY A 59 14.69 -13.90 11.33
C GLY A 59 14.03 -13.51 10.01
N LEU A 60 13.32 -12.39 9.94
CA LEU A 60 12.67 -11.95 8.70
C LEU A 60 13.70 -11.60 7.60
N ASP A 61 13.36 -11.93 6.36
CA ASP A 61 14.20 -11.64 5.20
C ASP A 61 13.94 -10.25 4.62
N VAL A 62 12.70 -9.79 4.73
CA VAL A 62 12.24 -8.47 4.30
C VAL A 62 11.59 -7.77 5.48
N ILE A 63 12.03 -6.54 5.75
CA ILE A 63 11.55 -5.72 6.86
C ILE A 63 10.75 -4.52 6.37
N THR A 64 10.02 -3.90 7.30
CA THR A 64 9.33 -2.61 7.14
C THR A 64 9.69 -1.71 8.33
N ASP A 65 9.30 -0.44 8.32
CA ASP A 65 9.36 0.44 9.51
C ASP A 65 8.15 0.26 10.45
N GLY A 66 7.26 -0.68 10.13
CA GLY A 66 5.99 -0.87 10.83
C GLY A 66 4.97 0.25 10.61
N GLU A 67 5.22 1.17 9.66
CA GLU A 67 4.40 2.35 9.37
C GLU A 67 4.19 3.26 10.60
N TRP A 68 5.12 3.20 11.55
CA TRP A 68 4.95 3.82 12.86
C TRP A 68 4.93 5.34 12.83
N ARG A 69 5.48 5.97 11.78
CA ARG A 69 5.47 7.43 11.59
C ARG A 69 4.15 7.97 11.04
N ARG A 70 3.23 7.10 10.62
CA ARG A 70 1.98 7.48 9.98
C ARG A 70 0.86 7.53 11.00
N ALA A 71 0.16 8.66 11.08
CA ALA A 71 -1.03 8.77 11.94
C ALA A 71 -2.15 7.84 11.46
N SER A 72 -2.33 7.78 10.15
CA SER A 72 -3.30 6.95 9.44
C SER A 72 -2.69 6.39 8.16
N TYR A 73 -2.95 5.11 7.87
CA TYR A 73 -2.49 4.46 6.65
C TYR A 73 -3.05 5.14 5.39
N ILE A 74 -4.37 5.28 5.32
CA ILE A 74 -5.03 5.99 4.22
C ILE A 74 -4.68 7.49 4.23
N GLY A 75 -4.48 8.07 5.41
CA GLY A 75 -4.12 9.48 5.61
C GLY A 75 -2.82 9.92 4.95
N VAL A 76 -1.96 8.97 4.55
CA VAL A 76 -0.65 9.27 3.95
C VAL A 76 -0.75 10.13 2.69
N ILE A 77 -1.84 10.03 1.92
CA ILE A 77 -2.01 10.88 0.73
C ILE A 77 -2.10 12.37 1.10
N ALA A 78 -2.61 12.71 2.29
CA ALA A 78 -2.67 14.08 2.79
C ALA A 78 -1.32 14.58 3.33
N GLU A 79 -0.34 13.69 3.52
CA GLU A 79 1.06 14.08 3.72
C GLU A 79 1.74 14.38 2.38
N LEU A 80 1.43 13.57 1.35
CA LEU A 80 2.01 13.70 0.02
C LEU A 80 1.44 14.89 -0.78
N ALA A 81 0.18 15.26 -0.55
CA ALA A 81 -0.51 16.30 -1.32
C ALA A 81 -1.36 17.25 -0.45
N HIS A 82 -1.49 18.48 -0.93
CA HIS A 82 -2.52 19.44 -0.49
C HIS A 82 -3.88 19.06 -1.09
N GLY A 83 -4.95 19.75 -0.66
CA GLY A 83 -6.32 19.54 -1.16
C GLY A 83 -7.24 18.81 -0.18
N PHE A 84 -6.77 18.55 1.04
CA PHE A 84 -7.54 17.86 2.09
C PHE A 84 -7.85 18.77 3.28
N GLU A 85 -9.02 18.55 3.86
CA GLU A 85 -9.44 19.13 5.14
C GLU A 85 -9.87 18.04 6.12
N VAL A 86 -9.80 18.34 7.42
CA VAL A 86 -10.29 17.44 8.47
C VAL A 86 -11.73 17.81 8.79
N GLY A 87 -12.67 17.05 8.23
CA GLY A 87 -14.08 17.08 8.56
C GLY A 87 -14.43 16.07 9.66
N ARG A 88 -15.72 15.70 9.71
CA ARG A 88 -16.23 14.62 10.55
C ARG A 88 -17.08 13.68 9.71
N ASN A 89 -16.97 12.37 9.95
CA ASN A 89 -17.88 11.40 9.36
C ASN A 89 -19.27 11.46 10.04
N ALA A 90 -20.23 10.69 9.53
CA ALA A 90 -21.60 10.62 10.07
C ALA A 90 -21.64 10.26 11.56
N ASP A 91 -20.68 9.48 12.04
CA ASP A 91 -20.56 9.06 13.45
C ASP A 91 -19.76 10.06 14.32
N GLY A 92 -19.42 11.24 13.77
CA GLY A 92 -18.76 12.33 14.48
C GLY A 92 -17.25 12.17 14.69
N ARG A 93 -16.63 11.12 14.14
CA ARG A 93 -15.18 10.90 14.18
C ARG A 93 -14.47 11.78 13.15
N PRO A 94 -13.24 12.27 13.44
CA PRO A 94 -12.43 13.01 12.47
C PRO A 94 -12.29 12.22 11.17
N TRP A 95 -12.49 12.90 10.04
CA TRP A 95 -12.42 12.31 8.72
C TRP A 95 -11.67 13.25 7.77
N THR A 96 -10.64 12.75 7.10
CA THR A 96 -9.90 13.50 6.09
C THR A 96 -10.64 13.43 4.76
N ILE A 97 -11.06 14.58 4.24
CA ILE A 97 -11.90 14.70 3.05
C ILE A 97 -11.16 15.56 2.03
N VAL A 98 -11.20 15.16 0.75
CA VAL A 98 -10.69 16.02 -0.33
C VAL A 98 -11.67 17.15 -0.60
N THR A 99 -11.23 18.39 -0.46
CA THR A 99 -12.05 19.60 -0.66
C THR A 99 -11.44 20.55 -1.70
N GLY A 100 -10.19 20.30 -2.12
CA GLY A 100 -9.48 21.09 -3.12
C GLY A 100 -8.71 20.21 -4.10
N GLU A 101 -8.26 20.82 -5.20
CA GLU A 101 -7.42 20.14 -6.19
C GLU A 101 -6.10 19.67 -5.57
N LEU A 102 -5.72 18.43 -5.85
CA LEU A 102 -4.48 17.84 -5.37
C LEU A 102 -3.28 18.51 -6.00
N THR A 103 -2.38 18.99 -5.15
CA THR A 103 -1.04 19.48 -5.56
C THR A 103 0.01 18.88 -4.63
N PRO A 104 1.24 18.62 -5.12
CA PRO A 104 2.31 18.06 -4.28
C PRO A 104 2.55 18.93 -3.03
N LYS A 105 2.69 18.28 -1.87
CA LYS A 105 2.95 18.92 -0.56
C LYS A 105 4.34 18.55 -0.04
N ASP A 106 4.57 17.26 0.18
CA ASP A 106 5.83 16.73 0.73
C ASP A 106 6.25 15.49 -0.04
N GLU A 107 6.78 15.71 -1.24
CA GLU A 107 7.32 14.63 -2.08
C GLU A 107 8.46 13.89 -1.36
N GLY A 108 8.42 12.55 -1.40
CA GLY A 108 9.43 11.71 -0.79
C GLY A 108 9.25 11.55 0.72
N PHE A 109 8.08 11.86 1.26
CA PHE A 109 7.75 11.63 2.67
C PHE A 109 8.07 10.19 3.10
N ILE A 110 7.61 9.21 2.33
CA ILE A 110 7.84 7.78 2.59
C ILE A 110 9.24 7.38 2.12
N ALA A 111 9.75 7.99 1.04
CA ALA A 111 11.12 7.75 0.58
C ALA A 111 12.17 8.02 1.66
N ARG A 112 12.00 9.08 2.46
CA ARG A 112 12.88 9.37 3.61
C ARG A 112 12.80 8.33 4.72
N GLU A 113 11.66 7.67 4.89
CA GLU A 113 11.52 6.52 5.79
C GLU A 113 12.41 5.36 5.30
N ILE A 114 12.43 5.11 3.99
CA ILE A 114 13.29 4.09 3.36
C ILE A 114 14.78 4.44 3.49
N GLU A 115 15.15 5.70 3.26
CA GLU A 115 16.53 6.17 3.45
C GLU A 115 17.02 5.90 4.87
N PHE A 116 16.20 6.17 5.88
CA PHE A 116 16.51 5.84 7.27
C PHE A 116 16.69 4.33 7.48
N LEU A 117 15.77 3.50 6.95
CA LEU A 117 15.87 2.05 7.06
C LEU A 117 17.18 1.50 6.46
N LYS A 118 17.66 2.09 5.34
CA LYS A 118 18.94 1.73 4.73
C LYS A 118 20.16 2.09 5.59
N GLN A 119 20.03 3.03 6.53
CA GLN A 119 21.10 3.36 7.48
C GLN A 119 21.17 2.39 8.65
N VAL A 120 20.06 1.75 9.02
CA VAL A 120 19.96 0.91 10.22
C VAL A 120 19.85 -0.59 9.94
N SER A 121 19.63 -1.00 8.68
CA SER A 121 19.54 -2.42 8.30
C SER A 121 20.17 -2.70 6.93
N SER A 122 20.62 -3.95 6.77
CA SER A 122 21.06 -4.51 5.50
C SER A 122 20.05 -5.50 4.89
N ARG A 123 18.89 -5.71 5.55
CA ARG A 123 17.81 -6.55 5.03
C ARG A 123 17.14 -5.88 3.83
N LYS A 124 16.39 -6.68 3.07
CA LYS A 124 15.51 -6.12 2.05
C LYS A 124 14.44 -5.29 2.73
N ILE A 125 14.10 -4.15 2.14
CA ILE A 125 13.13 -3.21 2.70
C ILE A 125 11.90 -3.15 1.83
N LYS A 126 10.73 -3.26 2.46
CA LYS A 126 9.43 -3.10 1.83
C LYS A 126 8.75 -1.81 2.27
N ALA A 127 8.24 -1.06 1.29
CA ALA A 127 7.36 0.09 1.49
C ALA A 127 5.92 -0.28 1.12
N THR A 128 4.95 0.41 1.73
CA THR A 128 3.52 0.28 1.42
C THR A 128 2.93 1.61 0.94
N LEU A 129 2.12 1.55 -0.11
CA LEU A 129 1.33 2.66 -0.66
C LEU A 129 -0.15 2.23 -0.74
N PRO A 130 -1.12 3.12 -0.46
CA PRO A 130 -2.52 2.81 -0.69
C PRO A 130 -2.85 2.78 -2.18
N ALA A 131 -3.78 1.92 -2.57
CA ALA A 131 -4.36 1.95 -3.91
C ALA A 131 -5.22 3.22 -4.13
N PRO A 132 -5.28 3.77 -5.36
CA PRO A 132 -6.05 4.97 -5.64
C PRO A 132 -7.55 4.84 -5.32
N VAL A 133 -8.19 3.70 -5.67
CA VAL A 133 -9.63 3.52 -5.41
C VAL A 133 -9.95 3.46 -3.92
N LEU A 134 -9.08 2.83 -3.12
CA LEU A 134 -9.20 2.88 -1.66
C LEU A 134 -9.24 4.32 -1.15
N LEU A 135 -8.43 5.22 -1.70
CA LEU A 135 -8.45 6.64 -1.30
C LEU A 135 -9.79 7.30 -1.70
N GLY A 136 -10.30 7.02 -2.90
CA GLY A 136 -11.61 7.48 -3.34
C GLY A 136 -12.72 7.11 -2.37
N GLU A 137 -12.79 5.84 -1.98
CA GLU A 137 -13.80 5.30 -1.07
C GLU A 137 -13.67 5.85 0.36
N ARG A 138 -12.47 6.28 0.74
CA ARG A 138 -12.18 6.70 2.11
C ARG A 138 -12.04 8.19 2.28
N MET A 139 -12.03 9.00 1.23
CA MET A 139 -11.72 10.43 1.32
C MET A 139 -12.55 11.32 0.39
N TRP A 140 -13.34 10.76 -0.51
CA TRP A 140 -14.25 11.55 -1.34
C TRP A 140 -15.65 11.57 -0.74
N ASP A 141 -16.24 12.76 -0.68
CA ASP A 141 -17.58 13.01 -0.17
C ASP A 141 -18.43 13.68 -1.25
N ALA A 142 -19.66 13.19 -1.46
CA ALA A 142 -20.50 13.64 -2.57
C ALA A 142 -20.93 15.13 -2.48
N GLU A 143 -20.93 15.71 -1.28
CA GLU A 143 -21.28 17.11 -1.08
C GLU A 143 -20.04 18.00 -1.02
N GLN A 144 -19.05 17.61 -0.22
CA GLN A 144 -17.88 18.44 0.08
C GLN A 144 -16.81 18.37 -1.00
N SER A 145 -16.63 17.21 -1.64
CA SER A 145 -15.58 17.02 -2.65
C SER A 145 -16.00 17.48 -4.05
N ARG A 146 -17.30 17.55 -4.34
CA ARG A 146 -17.84 17.83 -5.68
C ARG A 146 -17.35 19.14 -6.29
N GLY A 147 -17.00 20.13 -5.45
CA GLY A 147 -16.45 21.41 -5.91
C GLY A 147 -15.07 21.29 -6.55
N ALA A 148 -14.23 20.36 -6.06
CA ALA A 148 -12.90 20.08 -6.61
C ALA A 148 -12.92 18.92 -7.61
N TYR A 149 -13.67 17.86 -7.28
CA TYR A 149 -13.80 16.64 -8.07
C TYR A 149 -15.28 16.26 -8.16
N PRO A 150 -15.95 16.58 -9.28
CA PRO A 150 -17.37 16.28 -9.50
C PRO A 150 -17.76 14.82 -9.24
N THR A 151 -16.84 13.87 -9.47
CA THR A 151 -17.04 12.44 -9.23
C THR A 151 -15.91 11.84 -8.41
N ARG A 152 -16.18 10.72 -7.72
CA ARG A 152 -15.17 9.92 -7.00
C ARG A 152 -14.03 9.50 -7.95
N ASN A 153 -14.39 9.10 -9.16
CA ASN A 153 -13.43 8.59 -10.15
C ASN A 153 -12.43 9.68 -10.59
N GLU A 154 -12.88 10.92 -10.77
CA GLU A 154 -11.97 12.04 -11.08
C GLU A 154 -10.96 12.30 -9.96
N PHE A 155 -11.37 12.17 -8.70
CA PHE A 155 -10.44 12.25 -7.57
C PHE A 155 -9.45 11.06 -7.54
N VAL A 156 -9.95 9.84 -7.77
CA VAL A 156 -9.10 8.64 -7.85
C VAL A 156 -8.04 8.79 -8.93
N GLU A 157 -8.41 9.26 -10.11
CA GLU A 157 -7.49 9.54 -11.21
C GLU A 157 -6.45 10.59 -10.83
N ALA A 158 -6.84 11.64 -10.10
CA ALA A 158 -5.93 12.66 -9.60
C ALA A 158 -4.94 12.16 -8.53
N CYS A 159 -5.26 11.09 -7.78
CA CYS A 159 -4.30 10.46 -6.86
C CYS A 159 -3.16 9.75 -7.58
N VAL A 160 -3.40 9.23 -8.79
CA VAL A 160 -2.42 8.43 -9.55
C VAL A 160 -1.07 9.15 -9.77
N PRO A 161 -1.01 10.40 -10.27
CA PRO A 161 0.28 11.09 -10.46
C PRO A 161 1.04 11.32 -9.15
N ILE A 162 0.36 11.62 -8.05
CA ILE A 162 0.98 11.80 -6.72
C ILE A 162 1.62 10.49 -6.24
N LEU A 163 0.85 9.39 -6.27
CA LEU A 163 1.31 8.07 -5.85
C LEU A 163 2.42 7.52 -6.76
N ARG A 164 2.34 7.78 -8.07
CA ARG A 164 3.39 7.39 -9.03
C ARG A 164 4.69 8.13 -8.75
N ARG A 165 4.62 9.41 -8.39
CA ARG A 165 5.80 10.19 -8.02
C ARG A 165 6.45 9.64 -6.76
N GLU A 166 5.66 9.31 -5.74
CA GLU A 166 6.17 8.70 -4.52
C GLU A 166 6.76 7.31 -4.77
N LEU A 167 6.11 6.48 -5.60
CA LEU A 167 6.67 5.19 -6.04
C LEU A 167 8.07 5.34 -6.65
N ALA A 168 8.27 6.34 -7.52
CA ALA A 168 9.57 6.58 -8.13
C ALA A 168 10.63 6.96 -7.08
N LEU A 169 10.27 7.84 -6.14
CA LEU A 169 11.14 8.26 -5.05
C LEU A 169 11.48 7.10 -4.09
N LEU A 170 10.54 6.19 -3.83
CA LEU A 170 10.80 4.98 -3.05
C LEU A 170 11.85 4.07 -3.71
N CYS A 171 11.76 3.92 -5.04
CA CYS A 171 12.76 3.15 -5.77
C CYS A 171 14.13 3.84 -5.82
N GLU A 172 14.16 5.18 -5.95
CA GLU A 172 15.39 5.98 -5.85
C GLU A 172 16.04 5.88 -4.47
N ALA A 173 15.25 5.90 -3.40
CA ALA A 173 15.68 5.67 -2.02
C ALA A 173 16.13 4.23 -1.74
N GLY A 174 15.89 3.31 -2.68
CA GLY A 174 16.38 1.93 -2.64
C GLY A 174 15.42 0.92 -2.01
N ALA A 175 14.11 1.18 -1.99
CA ALA A 175 13.12 0.16 -1.59
C ALA A 175 13.28 -1.09 -2.47
N ASP A 176 13.36 -2.26 -1.84
CA ASP A 176 13.48 -3.55 -2.55
C ASP A 176 12.11 -4.05 -3.04
N ILE A 177 11.06 -3.69 -2.31
CA ILE A 177 9.66 -4.02 -2.62
C ILE A 177 8.81 -2.79 -2.35
N VAL A 178 7.92 -2.44 -3.28
CA VAL A 178 6.82 -1.50 -3.01
C VAL A 178 5.51 -2.26 -3.20
N GLN A 179 4.72 -2.32 -2.13
CA GLN A 179 3.42 -2.96 -2.07
C GLN A 179 2.33 -1.90 -2.23
N ILE A 180 1.36 -2.15 -3.09
CA ILE A 180 0.16 -1.30 -3.22
C ILE A 180 -1.00 -2.05 -2.57
N ASP A 181 -1.55 -1.53 -1.48
CA ASP A 181 -2.64 -2.20 -0.77
C ASP A 181 -4.00 -1.72 -1.26
N ASP A 182 -4.80 -2.66 -1.75
CA ASP A 182 -6.18 -2.45 -2.18
C ASP A 182 -7.15 -3.40 -1.45
N PRO A 183 -7.38 -3.21 -0.13
CA PRO A 183 -8.35 -4.01 0.58
C PRO A 183 -9.79 -3.74 0.10
N HIS A 184 -10.05 -2.63 -0.60
CA HIS A 184 -11.38 -2.31 -1.13
C HIS A 184 -11.74 -3.20 -2.31
N LEU A 185 -10.79 -3.44 -3.22
CA LEU A 185 -10.97 -4.39 -4.32
C LEU A 185 -11.38 -5.79 -3.82
N CYS A 186 -10.85 -6.23 -2.68
CA CYS A 186 -11.22 -7.50 -2.06
C CYS A 186 -12.68 -7.56 -1.59
N LEU A 187 -13.34 -6.42 -1.36
CA LEU A 187 -14.74 -6.38 -0.92
C LEU A 187 -15.72 -6.62 -2.08
N LEU A 188 -15.29 -6.46 -3.33
CA LEU A 188 -16.12 -6.69 -4.52
C LEU A 188 -16.43 -8.17 -4.78
N VAL A 189 -15.99 -9.08 -3.90
CA VAL A 189 -16.41 -10.49 -3.88
C VAL A 189 -17.66 -10.72 -3.03
N ASP A 190 -18.06 -9.74 -2.22
CA ASP A 190 -19.23 -9.79 -1.34
C ASP A 190 -20.46 -9.24 -2.06
N ASP A 191 -21.53 -10.04 -2.16
CA ASP A 191 -22.76 -9.68 -2.86
C ASP A 191 -23.45 -8.43 -2.27
N GLU A 192 -23.36 -8.21 -0.95
CA GLU A 192 -23.95 -7.03 -0.31
C GLU A 192 -23.21 -5.75 -0.69
N VAL A 193 -21.87 -5.82 -0.77
CA VAL A 193 -21.05 -4.69 -1.24
C VAL A 193 -21.30 -4.44 -2.72
N ARG A 194 -21.34 -5.50 -3.54
CA ARG A 194 -21.58 -5.40 -4.99
C ARG A 194 -22.93 -4.76 -5.31
N ALA A 195 -23.96 -5.01 -4.50
CA ALA A 195 -25.28 -4.40 -4.67
C ALA A 195 -25.30 -2.87 -4.48
N GLY A 196 -24.24 -2.29 -3.88
CA GLY A 196 -24.06 -0.85 -3.73
C GLY A 196 -23.52 -0.16 -4.99
N TYR A 197 -23.11 -0.90 -6.02
CA TYR A 197 -22.58 -0.38 -7.27
C TYR A 197 -23.56 -0.61 -8.42
N ASP A 198 -23.69 0.37 -9.32
CA ASP A 198 -24.49 0.22 -10.54
C ASP A 198 -23.92 -0.87 -11.47
N ASP A 199 -22.58 -0.93 -11.55
CA ASP A 199 -21.83 -1.96 -12.28
C ASP A 199 -20.59 -2.36 -11.46
N PRO A 200 -20.68 -3.43 -10.63
CA PRO A 200 -19.57 -3.87 -9.79
C PRO A 200 -18.39 -4.45 -10.58
N GLU A 201 -18.60 -4.93 -11.81
CA GLU A 201 -17.50 -5.40 -12.67
C GLU A 201 -16.71 -4.20 -13.21
N ALA A 202 -17.41 -3.16 -13.68
CA ALA A 202 -16.75 -1.92 -14.09
C ALA A 202 -15.99 -1.25 -12.93
N GLU A 203 -16.50 -1.34 -11.70
CA GLU A 203 -15.79 -0.87 -10.51
C GLU A 203 -14.48 -1.65 -10.26
N ALA A 204 -14.53 -2.99 -10.35
CA ALA A 204 -13.35 -3.84 -10.20
C ALA A 204 -12.30 -3.54 -11.29
N ASP A 205 -12.74 -3.40 -12.53
CA ASP A 205 -11.88 -3.03 -13.66
C ASP A 205 -11.25 -1.64 -13.47
N PHE A 206 -12.02 -0.68 -12.95
CA PHE A 206 -11.52 0.66 -12.64
C PHE A 206 -10.44 0.62 -11.54
N ALA A 207 -10.67 -0.11 -10.45
CA ALA A 207 -9.68 -0.29 -9.38
C ALA A 207 -8.38 -0.92 -9.90
N VAL A 208 -8.50 -1.98 -10.71
CA VAL A 208 -7.36 -2.63 -11.36
C VAL A 208 -6.63 -1.65 -12.30
N ALA A 209 -7.36 -0.88 -13.09
CA ALA A 209 -6.79 0.09 -14.02
C ALA A 209 -5.99 1.16 -13.28
N MET A 210 -6.54 1.71 -12.20
CA MET A 210 -5.91 2.77 -11.41
C MET A 210 -4.68 2.29 -10.64
N THR A 211 -4.76 1.11 -10.01
CA THR A 211 -3.60 0.47 -9.36
C THR A 211 -2.50 0.18 -10.37
N ASN A 212 -2.84 -0.37 -11.54
CA ASN A 212 -1.86 -0.55 -12.59
C ASN A 212 -1.31 0.80 -13.11
N ALA A 213 -2.11 1.86 -13.18
CA ALA A 213 -1.66 3.17 -13.64
C ALA A 213 -0.56 3.74 -12.75
N VAL A 214 -0.60 3.50 -11.43
CA VAL A 214 0.49 3.86 -10.51
C VAL A 214 1.81 3.19 -10.92
N GLY A 215 1.77 1.90 -11.29
CA GLY A 215 2.96 1.12 -11.69
C GLY A 215 3.37 1.23 -13.18
N ARG A 216 2.43 1.52 -14.09
CA ARG A 216 2.70 1.61 -15.54
C ARG A 216 3.57 2.85 -15.84
N ALA A 217 4.55 2.68 -16.72
CA ALA A 217 5.59 3.65 -17.11
C ALA A 217 6.74 3.89 -16.11
N PHE A 218 6.80 3.17 -14.99
CA PHE A 218 7.99 3.19 -14.14
C PHE A 218 9.14 2.38 -14.78
N VAL A 219 10.22 3.06 -15.15
CA VAL A 219 11.50 2.45 -15.49
C VAL A 219 12.42 2.66 -14.30
N PRO A 220 12.82 1.61 -13.56
CA PRO A 220 13.68 1.79 -12.40
C PRO A 220 15.01 2.45 -12.81
N PRO A 221 15.54 3.39 -12.00
CA PRO A 221 16.84 3.99 -12.27
C PRO A 221 17.93 2.91 -12.34
N ARG A 222 18.95 3.12 -13.20
CA ARG A 222 20.07 2.17 -13.36
C ARG A 222 20.77 2.00 -12.01
N GLY A 223 20.75 0.79 -11.46
CA GLY A 223 21.39 0.47 -10.17
C GLY A 223 20.44 -0.09 -9.11
N CYS A 224 19.11 -0.08 -9.35
CA CYS A 224 18.16 -0.76 -8.47
C CYS A 224 18.41 -2.29 -8.48
N PRO A 225 18.60 -2.95 -7.31
CA PRO A 225 18.81 -4.40 -7.24
C PRO A 225 17.59 -5.14 -7.83
N GLY A 226 17.76 -5.73 -9.02
CA GLY A 226 16.68 -6.41 -9.75
C GLY A 226 16.38 -5.84 -11.14
N ALA A 227 16.89 -4.65 -11.47
CA ALA A 227 16.71 -4.02 -12.78
C ALA A 227 17.30 -4.83 -13.97
N GLY A 228 18.18 -5.80 -13.70
CA GLY A 228 18.82 -6.64 -14.72
C GLY A 228 18.40 -8.11 -14.74
N ARG A 229 17.56 -8.57 -13.80
CA ARG A 229 17.08 -9.97 -13.75
C ARG A 229 15.64 -10.00 -13.24
N GLY A 230 14.68 -9.90 -14.16
CA GLY A 230 13.35 -10.45 -13.93
C GLY A 230 12.25 -9.52 -13.43
N MET A 231 12.42 -8.19 -13.41
CA MET A 231 11.24 -7.32 -13.55
C MET A 231 10.81 -7.35 -15.02
N SER A 232 10.19 -8.45 -15.45
CA SER A 232 9.29 -8.37 -16.61
C SER A 232 8.28 -7.28 -16.27
N HIS A 233 8.01 -6.35 -17.19
CA HIS A 233 6.79 -5.54 -17.15
C HIS A 233 5.57 -6.48 -17.15
N ARG A 234 5.28 -7.08 -15.99
CA ARG A 234 4.14 -7.94 -15.76
C ARG A 234 3.11 -7.01 -15.14
N ARG A 235 1.98 -6.86 -15.82
CA ARG A 235 0.81 -6.19 -15.25
C ARG A 235 0.59 -6.70 -13.82
N LEU A 236 0.30 -5.82 -12.86
CA LEU A 236 0.02 -6.24 -11.48
C LEU A 236 -1.21 -7.15 -11.45
N TRP A 237 -2.14 -6.91 -12.37
CA TRP A 237 -3.31 -7.75 -12.62
C TRP A 237 -3.52 -7.96 -14.13
N PRO A 238 -3.84 -9.18 -14.60
CA PRO A 238 -4.17 -9.43 -16.01
C PRO A 238 -5.46 -8.71 -16.42
N ASP A 239 -5.55 -8.25 -17.67
CA ASP A 239 -6.81 -7.71 -18.20
C ASP A 239 -7.82 -8.88 -18.28
N HIS A 240 -9.00 -8.75 -17.67
CA HIS A 240 -10.04 -9.78 -17.77
C HIS A 240 -10.64 -9.70 -19.18
N PRO A 241 -10.73 -10.82 -19.94
CA PRO A 241 -11.46 -10.79 -21.20
C PRO A 241 -12.94 -10.57 -20.91
N LEU A 242 -13.46 -9.48 -21.47
CA LEU A 242 -14.88 -9.13 -21.54
C LEU A 242 -15.71 -10.36 -21.90
N SER A 243 -16.75 -10.62 -21.11
CA SER A 243 -17.93 -11.45 -21.39
C SER A 243 -17.80 -12.37 -22.62
N GLN A 244 -17.42 -13.63 -22.40
CA GLN A 244 -17.92 -14.71 -23.26
C GLN A 244 -18.63 -15.72 -22.38
N SER A 245 -19.94 -15.86 -22.62
CA SER A 245 -20.80 -16.88 -22.03
C SER A 245 -20.15 -18.26 -22.15
N PRO A 246 -20.21 -19.12 -21.12
CA PRO A 246 -19.53 -20.41 -21.16
C PRO A 246 -20.37 -21.43 -21.93
N GLU A 247 -20.15 -21.53 -23.24
CA GLU A 247 -20.35 -22.79 -23.96
C GLU A 247 -18.97 -23.36 -24.31
N GLY A 248 -18.45 -24.24 -23.47
CA GLY A 248 -17.18 -24.91 -23.70
C GLY A 248 -16.75 -25.82 -22.55
N THR A 249 -16.58 -27.11 -22.85
CA THR A 249 -16.34 -28.24 -21.95
C THR A 249 -15.06 -28.15 -21.08
N PRO A 250 -15.03 -28.80 -19.90
CA PRO A 250 -13.91 -28.72 -18.97
C PRO A 250 -12.82 -29.75 -19.31
N SER A 251 -11.71 -29.30 -19.88
CA SER A 251 -10.44 -30.01 -19.73
C SER A 251 -9.30 -29.00 -19.81
N ASP A 252 -8.43 -29.04 -18.79
CA ASP A 252 -7.18 -28.27 -18.63
C ASP A 252 -7.22 -27.08 -17.66
N TYR A 253 -7.72 -27.33 -16.45
CA TYR A 253 -7.15 -26.70 -15.25
C TYR A 253 -6.88 -27.78 -14.20
N GLY A 254 -5.61 -28.05 -13.95
CA GLY A 254 -5.17 -28.92 -12.86
C GLY A 254 -5.45 -28.27 -11.51
N VAL A 255 -6.55 -28.69 -10.88
CA VAL A 255 -6.91 -28.30 -9.52
C VAL A 255 -6.06 -29.12 -8.54
N TYR A 256 -5.19 -28.46 -7.79
CA TYR A 256 -4.60 -29.04 -6.57
C TYR A 256 -5.61 -28.87 -5.44
N GLN A 257 -6.45 -29.89 -5.19
CA GLN A 257 -7.29 -29.97 -3.99
C GLN A 257 -6.45 -30.54 -2.84
N SER A 258 -6.23 -29.76 -1.78
CA SER A 258 -5.82 -30.30 -0.48
C SER A 258 -7.06 -30.93 0.18
N GLY A 259 -7.15 -32.26 0.08
CA GLY A 259 -8.17 -33.03 0.79
C GLY A 259 -8.02 -32.89 2.30
N HIS A 260 -9.00 -32.26 2.94
CA HIS A 260 -9.29 -32.47 4.36
C HIS A 260 -9.75 -33.92 4.56
N ARG A 261 -8.92 -34.73 5.23
CA ARG A 261 -9.44 -35.88 5.98
C ARG A 261 -9.71 -35.41 7.40
N GLY A 262 -11.00 -35.39 7.75
CA GLY A 262 -11.44 -35.25 9.13
C GLY A 262 -10.95 -36.42 9.97
N CYS A 263 -10.37 -36.10 11.12
CA CYS A 263 -10.24 -37.05 12.21
C CYS A 263 -11.51 -36.97 13.06
N GLY A 264 -12.46 -37.86 12.77
CA GLY A 264 -13.48 -38.31 13.72
C GLY A 264 -12.97 -39.55 14.45
N GLY A 265 -13.24 -39.63 15.76
CA GLY A 265 -12.49 -40.45 16.72
C GLY A 265 -12.71 -41.97 16.71
N VAL A 266 -11.82 -42.63 17.44
CA VAL A 266 -12.07 -43.56 18.57
C VAL A 266 -10.94 -43.36 19.57
#